data_AF-A0A0V8IVR3-F1
#
_entry.id   AF-A0A0V8IVR3-F1
#
_cell.length_a   1.000
_cell.length_b   1.000
_cell.length_c   1.000
_cell.angle_alpha   90.00
_cell.angle_beta   90.00
_cell.angle_gamma   90.00
#
_symmetry.space_group_name_H-M   'P 1'
#
loop_
_entity.id
_entity.type
_entity.pdbx_description
1 polymer ?
#
loop_
_entity_poly.entity_id
_entity_poly.type
_entity_poly.pdbx_seq_one_letter_code
_entity_poly.pdbx_strand_id
1 'polypeptide(L)'
;MHLLLRTLLLLFRSARRRPLTVWDSASLPLRVLPTDIDIAMHVNNGMYLSLMDLGRFDLMVRSGVWKRMRRRGWGPVVAAETISFRKSLQLWQEYTIETRVIGLDAKAIFFEQRMVADGEIYARAYIATRLVTKTGPVSQEQILAEFGAPPADLVLPAWIHDWREAGQLPGARTPAPHAWP
;
A
#
# COMPACT_ATOMS: atom_id res chain seq x y z
N MET A 1 -10.72 8.36 -11.24
CA MET A 1 -10.14 8.36 -9.87
C MET A 1 -10.90 9.34 -8.99
N HIS A 2 -12.06 8.92 -8.49
CA HIS A 2 -12.96 9.73 -7.64
C HIS A 2 -12.54 9.81 -6.17
N LEU A 3 -11.48 9.10 -5.77
CA LEU A 3 -10.98 9.10 -4.39
C LEU A 3 -10.16 10.35 -4.02
N LEU A 4 -9.82 11.24 -4.95
CA LEU A 4 -8.92 12.38 -4.68
C LEU A 4 -9.35 13.22 -3.47
N LEU A 5 -10.64 13.56 -3.38
CA LEU A 5 -11.17 14.32 -2.23
C LEU A 5 -11.04 13.54 -0.93
N ARG A 6 -11.38 12.24 -0.96
CA ARG A 6 -11.26 11.35 0.21
C ARG A 6 -9.81 11.23 0.66
N THR A 7 -8.87 11.10 -0.28
CA THR A 7 -7.43 11.06 -0.01
C THR A 7 -6.94 12.36 0.61
N LEU A 8 -7.32 13.52 0.06
CA LEU A 8 -6.92 14.83 0.61
C LEU A 8 -7.45 15.02 2.05
N LEU A 9 -8.72 14.68 2.29
CA LEU A 9 -9.32 14.74 3.62
C LEU A 9 -8.63 13.78 4.60
N LEU A 10 -8.31 12.58 4.14
CA LEU A 10 -7.57 11.58 4.91
C LEU A 10 -6.19 12.12 5.31
N LEU A 11 -5.39 12.60 4.35
CA LEU A 11 -4.05 13.15 4.61
C LEU A 11 -4.08 14.23 5.70
N PHE A 12 -5.07 15.12 5.65
CA PHE A 12 -5.27 16.15 6.66
C PHE A 12 -5.63 15.57 8.03
N ARG A 13 -6.54 14.58 8.07
CA ARG A 13 -6.95 13.91 9.31
C ARG A 13 -5.83 13.09 9.94
N SER A 14 -5.08 12.32 9.15
CA SER A 14 -3.97 11.49 9.63
C SER A 14 -2.86 12.30 10.27
N ALA A 15 -2.59 13.51 9.78
CA ALA A 15 -1.62 14.42 10.40
C ALA A 15 -1.98 14.83 11.83
N ARG A 16 -3.25 14.64 12.25
CA ARG A 16 -3.75 14.92 13.60
C ARG A 16 -3.92 13.65 14.46
N ARG A 17 -3.71 12.46 13.89
CA ARG A 17 -3.80 11.19 14.62
C ARG A 17 -2.50 10.92 15.37
N ARG A 18 -2.53 9.95 16.30
CA ARG A 18 -1.36 9.53 17.07
C ARG A 18 -0.20 9.16 16.13
N PRO A 19 1.02 9.69 16.36
CA PRO A 19 2.18 9.36 15.54
C PRO A 19 2.50 7.86 15.64
N LEU A 20 3.17 7.35 14.63
CA LEU A 20 3.66 5.98 14.53
C LEU A 20 5.11 6.00 14.06
N THR A 21 5.80 4.88 14.17
CA THR A 21 6.95 4.60 13.31
C THR A 21 6.48 4.01 11.98
N VAL A 22 7.35 3.95 10.97
CA VAL A 22 7.00 3.29 9.70
C VAL A 22 6.91 1.76 9.83
N TRP A 23 7.49 1.22 10.91
CA TRP A 23 7.55 -0.20 11.22
C TRP A 23 6.36 -0.67 12.06
N ASP A 24 5.60 0.27 12.62
CA ASP A 24 4.38 -0.05 13.36
C ASP A 24 3.26 -0.53 12.41
N SER A 25 2.26 -1.19 12.99
CA SER A 25 1.01 -1.47 12.29
C SER A 25 0.05 -0.29 12.42
N ALA A 26 -0.43 0.24 11.29
CA ALA A 26 -1.42 1.31 11.25
C ALA A 26 -2.83 0.75 11.03
N SER A 27 -3.76 1.13 11.89
CA SER A 27 -5.20 0.89 11.71
C SER A 27 -5.90 2.17 11.26
N LEU A 28 -6.54 2.14 10.08
CA LEU A 28 -7.30 3.25 9.51
C LEU A 28 -8.80 2.88 9.45
N PRO A 29 -9.64 3.40 10.36
CA PRO A 29 -11.09 3.18 10.32
C PRO A 29 -11.73 3.98 9.19
N LEU A 30 -12.61 3.33 8.44
CA LEU A 30 -13.34 3.86 7.29
C LEU A 30 -14.77 3.30 7.26
N ARG A 31 -15.59 3.89 6.38
CA ARG A 31 -16.92 3.39 6.03
C ARG A 31 -17.01 3.26 4.51
N VAL A 32 -17.71 2.24 4.04
CA VAL A 32 -18.01 2.08 2.61
C VAL A 32 -18.96 3.19 2.16
N LEU A 33 -18.60 3.87 1.07
CA LEU A 33 -19.36 4.96 0.49
C LEU A 33 -20.01 4.54 -0.85
N PRO A 34 -21.01 5.28 -1.34
CA PRO A 34 -21.64 4.99 -2.64
C PRO A 34 -20.66 4.99 -3.80
N THR A 35 -19.55 5.71 -3.66
CA THR A 35 -18.49 5.75 -4.66
C THR A 35 -17.58 4.53 -4.65
N ASP A 36 -17.67 3.66 -3.64
CA ASP A 36 -16.79 2.49 -3.51
C ASP A 36 -17.43 1.22 -4.09
N ILE A 37 -18.76 1.23 -4.29
CA ILE A 37 -19.55 0.07 -4.68
C ILE A 37 -19.78 0.00 -6.20
N ASP A 38 -20.08 -1.21 -6.69
CA ASP A 38 -20.59 -1.43 -8.05
C ASP A 38 -22.09 -1.79 -8.04
N ILE A 39 -22.60 -2.23 -9.20
CA ILE A 39 -24.02 -2.57 -9.40
C ILE A 39 -24.47 -3.71 -8.47
N ALA A 40 -23.55 -4.57 -8.01
CA ALA A 40 -23.85 -5.63 -7.06
C ALA A 40 -23.90 -5.14 -5.60
N MET A 41 -23.87 -3.81 -5.38
CA MET A 41 -24.05 -3.14 -4.09
C MET A 41 -22.98 -3.45 -3.03
N HIS A 42 -21.86 -4.04 -3.45
CA HIS A 42 -20.68 -4.26 -2.63
C HIS A 42 -19.48 -3.51 -3.20
N VAL A 43 -18.44 -3.35 -2.39
CA VAL A 43 -17.18 -2.72 -2.83
C VAL A 43 -16.67 -3.43 -4.08
N ASN A 44 -16.39 -2.65 -5.13
CA ASN A 44 -15.86 -3.18 -6.36
C ASN A 44 -14.46 -3.77 -6.15
N ASN A 45 -14.12 -4.88 -6.80
CA ASN A 45 -12.83 -5.56 -6.61
C ASN A 45 -11.62 -4.64 -6.84
N GLY A 46 -11.65 -3.78 -7.87
CA GLY A 46 -10.58 -2.81 -8.15
C GLY A 46 -10.51 -1.66 -7.13
N MET A 47 -11.63 -1.40 -6.41
CA MET A 47 -11.67 -0.39 -5.36
C MET A 47 -10.94 -0.83 -4.09
N TYR A 48 -10.76 -2.13 -3.83
CA TYR A 48 -10.02 -2.58 -2.65
C TYR A 48 -8.57 -2.06 -2.64
N LEU A 49 -7.83 -2.22 -3.74
CA LEU A 49 -6.45 -1.73 -3.86
C LEU A 49 -6.39 -0.20 -3.81
N SER A 50 -7.34 0.47 -4.45
CA SER A 50 -7.47 1.93 -4.40
C SER A 50 -7.74 2.47 -2.99
N LEU A 51 -8.51 1.74 -2.18
CA LEU A 51 -8.76 2.08 -0.78
C LEU A 51 -7.56 1.74 0.10
N MET A 52 -6.84 0.65 -0.19
CA MET A 52 -5.61 0.27 0.50
C MET A 52 -4.49 1.32 0.36
N ASP A 53 -4.45 2.09 -0.74
CA ASP A 53 -3.58 3.28 -0.82
C ASP A 53 -3.79 4.25 0.35
N LEU A 54 -5.04 4.43 0.80
CA LEU A 54 -5.34 5.28 1.95
C LEU A 54 -4.64 4.78 3.22
N GLY A 55 -4.63 3.46 3.44
CA GLY A 55 -3.90 2.85 4.57
C GLY A 55 -2.39 3.14 4.51
N ARG A 56 -1.79 3.03 3.31
CA ARG A 56 -0.38 3.36 3.10
C ARG A 56 -0.09 4.84 3.35
N PHE A 57 -0.96 5.73 2.87
CA PHE A 57 -0.84 7.17 3.14
C PHE A 57 -0.97 7.49 4.63
N ASP A 58 -1.91 6.88 5.36
CA ASP A 58 -2.05 7.07 6.82
C ASP A 58 -0.76 6.70 7.55
N LEU A 59 -0.18 5.52 7.26
CA LEU A 59 1.08 5.07 7.83
C LEU A 59 2.24 6.02 7.49
N MET A 60 2.40 6.41 6.23
CA MET A 60 3.49 7.30 5.80
C MET A 60 3.37 8.70 6.41
N VAL A 61 2.16 9.23 6.55
CA VAL A 61 1.93 10.55 7.17
C VAL A 61 2.22 10.49 8.66
N ARG A 62 1.68 9.50 9.38
CA ARG A 62 1.84 9.37 10.84
C ARG A 62 3.26 9.03 11.28
N SER A 63 4.05 8.41 10.40
CA SER A 63 5.49 8.16 10.59
C SER A 63 6.41 9.30 10.16
N GLY A 64 5.84 10.36 9.56
CA GLY A 64 6.60 11.48 9.01
C GLY A 64 7.42 11.13 7.76
N VAL A 65 7.44 9.87 7.33
CA VAL A 65 8.12 9.40 6.11
C VAL A 65 7.59 10.15 4.90
N TRP A 66 6.28 10.39 4.82
CA TRP A 66 5.67 11.15 3.73
C TRP A 66 6.34 12.52 3.53
N LYS A 67 6.57 13.26 4.63
CA LYS A 67 7.20 14.57 4.59
C LYS A 67 8.67 14.47 4.14
N ARG A 68 9.40 13.47 4.61
CA ARG A 68 10.81 13.22 4.25
C ARG A 68 10.97 12.83 2.78
N MET A 69 10.09 11.96 2.26
CA MET A 69 10.03 11.57 0.85
C MET A 69 9.73 12.78 -0.04
N ARG A 70 8.70 13.57 0.30
CA ARG A 70 8.30 14.75 -0.49
C ARG A 70 9.41 15.78 -0.61
N ARG A 71 10.16 16.03 0.47
CA ARG A 71 11.32 16.94 0.46
C ARG A 71 12.43 16.49 -0.50
N ARG A 72 12.56 15.18 -0.72
CA ARG A 72 13.55 14.58 -1.62
C ARG A 72 13.03 14.33 -3.03
N GLY A 73 11.77 14.68 -3.30
CA GLY A 73 11.14 14.40 -4.58
C GLY A 73 10.98 12.90 -4.84
N TRP A 74 10.86 12.07 -3.79
CA TRP A 74 10.63 10.64 -3.92
C TRP A 74 9.14 10.37 -4.13
N GLY A 75 8.83 9.59 -5.15
CA GLY A 75 7.50 9.08 -5.46
C GLY A 75 7.41 7.58 -5.22
N PRO A 76 6.37 7.07 -4.53
CA PRO A 76 6.09 5.66 -4.49
C PRO A 76 5.44 5.21 -5.80
N VAL A 77 5.90 4.09 -6.35
CA VAL A 77 5.34 3.41 -7.52
C VAL A 77 5.09 1.97 -7.15
N VAL A 78 3.84 1.54 -7.22
CA VAL A 78 3.46 0.14 -7.07
C VAL A 78 3.99 -0.65 -8.26
N ALA A 79 4.80 -1.68 -8.01
CA ALA A 79 5.39 -2.52 -9.04
C ALA A 79 4.64 -3.85 -9.22
N ALA A 80 4.05 -4.37 -8.13
CA ALA A 80 3.21 -5.57 -8.15
C ALA A 80 2.30 -5.56 -6.93
N GLU A 81 1.07 -6.05 -7.10
CA GLU A 81 0.11 -6.27 -6.02
C GLU A 81 -0.56 -7.63 -6.23
N THR A 82 -0.80 -8.35 -5.14
CA THR A 82 -1.64 -9.55 -5.12
C THR A 82 -2.65 -9.41 -4.01
N ILE A 83 -3.89 -9.85 -4.26
CA ILE A 83 -5.01 -9.70 -3.34
C ILE A 83 -5.85 -10.97 -3.31
N SER A 84 -6.31 -11.33 -2.12
CA SER A 84 -7.25 -12.41 -1.88
C SER A 84 -8.51 -11.84 -1.22
N PHE A 85 -9.67 -12.26 -1.72
CA PHE A 85 -10.98 -11.86 -1.21
C PHE A 85 -11.62 -13.04 -0.46
N ARG A 86 -12.09 -12.79 0.76
CA ARG A 86 -12.83 -13.76 1.59
C ARG A 86 -14.30 -13.39 1.71
N LYS A 87 -14.60 -12.11 1.92
CA LYS A 87 -15.97 -11.56 2.06
C LYS A 87 -16.07 -10.19 1.41
N SER A 88 -17.26 -9.83 0.96
CA SER A 88 -17.54 -8.52 0.36
C SER A 88 -17.97 -7.50 1.41
N LEU A 89 -17.35 -6.32 1.39
CA LEU A 89 -17.81 -5.16 2.16
C LEU A 89 -19.05 -4.53 1.50
N GLN A 90 -20.09 -4.30 2.30
CA GLN A 90 -21.37 -3.76 1.84
C GLN A 90 -21.45 -2.25 2.00
N LEU A 91 -22.35 -1.61 1.25
CA LEU A 91 -22.61 -0.17 1.39
C LEU A 91 -22.88 0.21 2.86
N TRP A 92 -22.25 1.30 3.32
CA TRP A 92 -22.32 1.82 4.69
C TRP A 92 -21.66 0.97 5.78
N GLN A 93 -21.11 -0.19 5.45
CA GLN A 93 -20.40 -1.02 6.41
C GLN A 93 -19.13 -0.31 6.91
N GLU A 94 -18.89 -0.37 8.22
CA GLU A 94 -17.65 0.09 8.83
C GLU A 94 -16.57 -0.98 8.72
N TYR A 95 -15.34 -0.56 8.48
CA TYR A 95 -14.19 -1.45 8.40
C TYR A 95 -12.91 -0.70 8.77
N THR A 96 -11.84 -1.44 9.04
CA THR A 96 -10.50 -0.89 9.17
C THR A 96 -9.59 -1.39 8.05
N ILE A 97 -8.67 -0.55 7.61
CA ILE A 97 -7.52 -0.96 6.83
C ILE A 97 -6.34 -1.09 7.78
N GLU A 98 -5.91 -2.31 8.02
CA GLU A 98 -4.69 -2.62 8.76
C GLU A 98 -3.53 -2.64 7.78
N THR A 99 -2.48 -1.86 8.05
CA THR A 99 -1.32 -1.69 7.15
C THR A 99 -0.02 -1.83 7.91
N ARG A 100 0.89 -2.66 7.41
CA ARG A 100 2.25 -2.77 7.94
C ARG A 100 3.27 -3.04 6.84
N VAL A 101 4.51 -2.60 7.07
CA VAL A 101 5.66 -3.04 6.26
C VAL A 101 6.05 -4.44 6.74
N ILE A 102 6.25 -5.37 5.79
CA ILE A 102 6.61 -6.77 6.08
C ILE A 102 8.02 -7.14 5.62
N GLY A 103 8.71 -6.23 4.93
CA GLY A 103 10.09 -6.43 4.50
C GLY A 103 10.52 -5.41 3.46
N LEU A 104 11.81 -5.45 3.17
CA LEU A 104 12.45 -4.67 2.12
C LEU A 104 13.41 -5.58 1.38
N ASP A 105 13.53 -5.36 0.07
CA ASP A 105 14.63 -5.90 -0.71
C ASP A 105 15.43 -4.75 -1.35
N ALA A 106 16.39 -5.09 -2.22
CA ALA A 106 17.25 -4.13 -2.90
C ALA A 106 16.50 -3.09 -3.77
N LYS A 107 15.23 -3.35 -4.12
CA LYS A 107 14.47 -2.60 -5.11
C LYS A 107 13.11 -2.11 -4.61
N ALA A 108 12.55 -2.70 -3.56
CA ALA A 108 11.16 -2.54 -3.14
C ALA A 108 10.95 -2.63 -1.61
N ILE A 109 9.90 -1.95 -1.17
CA ILE A 109 9.30 -2.06 0.15
C ILE A 109 8.03 -2.89 0.02
N PHE A 110 7.86 -3.87 0.89
CA PHE A 110 6.71 -4.77 0.88
C PHE A 110 5.75 -4.40 2.00
N PHE A 111 4.47 -4.27 1.65
CA PHE A 111 3.39 -4.04 2.59
C PHE A 111 2.47 -5.25 2.63
N GLU A 112 1.97 -5.56 3.82
CA GLU A 112 0.77 -6.36 3.98
C GLU A 112 -0.37 -5.44 4.40
N GLN A 113 -1.52 -5.59 3.74
CA GLN A 113 -2.73 -4.87 4.10
C GLN A 113 -3.92 -5.80 4.24
N ARG A 114 -4.76 -5.52 5.23
CA ARG A 114 -5.97 -6.28 5.51
C ARG A 114 -7.13 -5.30 5.62
N MET A 115 -8.24 -5.62 4.98
CA MET A 115 -9.53 -5.00 5.29
C MET A 115 -10.22 -5.88 6.32
N VAL A 116 -10.48 -5.30 7.50
CA VAL A 116 -11.07 -6.00 8.64
C VAL A 116 -12.41 -5.38 8.96
N ALA A 117 -13.45 -6.21 9.05
CA ALA A 117 -14.78 -5.81 9.50
C ALA A 117 -15.31 -6.91 10.42
N ASP A 118 -16.05 -6.52 11.46
CA ASP A 118 -16.65 -7.45 12.42
C ASP A 118 -15.63 -8.44 13.06
N GLY A 119 -14.39 -7.96 13.27
CA GLY A 119 -13.29 -8.75 13.83
C GLY A 119 -12.65 -9.74 12.86
N GLU A 120 -13.04 -9.75 11.60
CA GLU A 120 -12.60 -10.72 10.60
C GLU A 120 -11.94 -10.09 9.38
N ILE A 121 -11.03 -10.83 8.73
CA ILE A 121 -10.42 -10.42 7.46
C ILE A 121 -11.44 -10.62 6.32
N TYR A 122 -11.74 -9.55 5.60
CA TYR A 122 -12.58 -9.55 4.39
C TYR A 122 -11.74 -9.64 3.13
N ALA A 123 -10.62 -8.91 3.09
CA ALA A 123 -9.64 -8.99 2.02
C ALA A 123 -8.22 -8.81 2.57
N ARG A 124 -7.25 -9.44 1.92
CA ARG A 124 -5.82 -9.31 2.24
C ARG A 124 -5.03 -9.09 0.97
N ALA A 125 -4.14 -8.12 0.99
CA ALA A 125 -3.24 -7.83 -0.12
C ALA A 125 -1.80 -7.72 0.33
N TYR A 126 -0.90 -8.01 -0.62
CA TYR A 126 0.53 -7.81 -0.51
C TYR A 126 1.00 -6.96 -1.67
N ILE A 127 1.81 -5.95 -1.34
CA ILE A 127 2.13 -4.86 -2.26
C ILE A 127 3.63 -4.64 -2.28
N ALA A 128 4.23 -4.73 -3.46
CA ALA A 128 5.63 -4.38 -3.68
C ALA A 128 5.71 -2.96 -4.25
N THR A 129 6.21 -2.03 -3.45
CA THR A 129 6.35 -0.61 -3.81
C THR A 129 7.80 -0.25 -4.03
N ARG A 130 8.11 0.44 -5.13
CA ARG A 130 9.42 1.03 -5.39
C ARG A 130 9.38 2.51 -5.11
N LEU A 131 10.48 3.06 -4.61
CA LEU A 131 10.65 4.51 -4.54
C LEU A 131 11.47 4.97 -5.74
N VAL A 132 11.02 6.03 -6.40
CA VAL A 132 11.67 6.63 -7.57
C VAL A 132 11.82 8.13 -7.40
N THR A 133 12.85 8.67 -8.05
CA THR A 133 13.02 10.11 -8.28
C THR A 133 12.76 10.41 -9.75
N LYS A 134 12.93 11.68 -10.15
CA LYS A 134 12.90 12.06 -11.58
C LYS A 134 14.01 11.41 -12.41
N THR A 135 15.13 11.03 -11.78
CA THR A 135 16.33 10.53 -12.48
C THR A 135 16.46 9.01 -12.43
N GLY A 136 15.81 8.33 -11.47
CA GLY A 136 15.90 6.88 -11.37
C GLY A 136 15.33 6.30 -10.07
N PRO A 137 15.54 5.00 -9.82
CA PRO A 137 15.15 4.35 -8.56
C PRO A 137 15.97 4.87 -7.38
N VAL A 138 15.35 4.89 -6.19
CA VAL A 138 16.00 5.17 -4.91
C VAL A 138 16.62 3.87 -4.38
N SER A 139 17.85 3.92 -3.87
CA SER A 139 18.54 2.73 -3.35
C SER A 139 18.04 2.31 -1.97
N GLN A 140 18.27 1.05 -1.59
CA GLN A 140 17.89 0.55 -0.27
C GLN A 140 18.60 1.31 0.86
N GLU A 141 19.87 1.66 0.70
CA GLU A 141 20.64 2.43 1.69
C GLU A 141 20.01 3.80 1.94
N GLN A 142 19.57 4.48 0.87
CA GLN A 142 18.87 5.75 0.97
C GLN A 142 17.53 5.59 1.70
N ILE A 143 16.77 4.53 1.38
CA ILE A 143 15.50 4.23 2.06
C ILE A 143 15.75 4.03 3.55
N LEU A 144 16.72 3.20 3.93
CA LEU A 144 17.03 2.90 5.33
C LEU A 144 17.50 4.13 6.11
N ALA A 145 18.30 5.00 5.49
CA ALA A 145 18.72 6.27 6.10
C ALA A 145 17.52 7.17 6.45
N GLU A 146 16.42 7.09 5.71
CA GLU A 146 15.22 7.90 5.92
C GLU A 146 14.12 7.23 6.74
N PHE A 147 14.00 5.92 6.64
CA PHE A 147 12.96 5.13 7.28
C PHE A 147 13.40 4.65 8.67
N GLY A 148 14.72 4.66 8.93
CA GLY A 148 15.34 4.05 10.10
C GLY A 148 15.67 2.58 9.85
N ALA A 149 16.36 1.96 10.81
CA ALA A 149 16.62 0.53 10.74
C ALA A 149 15.30 -0.26 10.91
N PRO A 150 15.07 -1.30 10.09
CA PRO A 150 13.96 -2.21 10.32
C PRO A 150 14.16 -2.98 11.62
N PRO A 151 13.07 -3.48 12.23
CA PRO A 151 13.16 -4.48 13.30
C PRO A 151 13.99 -5.68 12.86
N ALA A 152 14.78 -6.26 13.78
CA ALA A 152 15.69 -7.37 13.47
C ALA A 152 14.96 -8.65 13.03
N ASP A 153 13.70 -8.80 13.44
CA ASP A 153 12.80 -9.91 13.10
C ASP A 153 12.02 -9.67 11.79
N LEU A 154 12.24 -8.55 11.10
CA LEU A 154 11.57 -8.23 9.84
C LEU A 154 12.15 -9.07 8.69
N VAL A 155 11.70 -10.31 8.59
CA VAL A 155 12.06 -11.24 7.52
C VAL A 155 10.89 -11.38 6.55
N LEU A 156 11.14 -11.07 5.29
CA LEU A 156 10.13 -11.22 4.25
C LEU A 156 9.84 -12.72 4.01
N PRO A 157 8.58 -13.17 4.01
CA PRO A 157 8.25 -14.57 3.77
C PRO A 157 8.72 -15.05 2.40
N ALA A 158 9.25 -16.28 2.31
CA ALA A 158 9.79 -16.87 1.07
C ALA A 158 8.80 -16.78 -0.11
N TRP A 159 7.53 -17.12 0.12
CA TRP A 159 6.52 -17.09 -0.93
C TRP A 159 6.28 -15.69 -1.53
N ILE A 160 6.57 -14.61 -0.79
CA ILE A 160 6.49 -13.24 -1.33
C ILE A 160 7.61 -13.01 -2.35
N HIS A 161 8.80 -13.54 -2.08
CA HIS A 161 9.90 -13.50 -3.04
C HIS A 161 9.53 -14.26 -4.30
N ASP A 162 9.04 -15.49 -4.16
CA ASP A 162 8.64 -16.35 -5.28
C ASP A 162 7.55 -15.68 -6.13
N TRP A 163 6.51 -15.13 -5.48
CA TRP A 163 5.45 -14.39 -6.15
C TRP A 163 6.01 -13.17 -6.91
N ARG A 164 6.92 -12.42 -6.27
CA ARG A 164 7.48 -11.20 -6.85
C ARG A 164 8.32 -11.50 -8.07
N GLU A 165 9.12 -12.57 -8.03
CA GLU A 165 9.98 -13.02 -9.11
C GLU A 165 9.14 -13.53 -10.28
N ALA A 166 8.16 -14.41 -10.02
CA ALA A 166 7.30 -14.98 -11.04
C ALA A 166 6.42 -13.95 -11.76
N GLY A 167 5.95 -12.92 -11.05
CA GLY A 167 5.08 -11.87 -11.61
C GLY A 167 5.81 -10.67 -12.19
N GLN A 168 7.15 -10.65 -12.22
CA GLN A 168 7.89 -9.45 -12.60
C GLN A 168 7.86 -9.17 -14.11
N LEU A 169 7.33 -8.01 -14.49
CA LEU A 169 7.55 -7.46 -15.83
C LEU A 169 8.95 -6.82 -15.97
N PRO A 170 9.49 -6.75 -17.20
CA PRO A 170 10.68 -5.96 -17.49
C PRO A 170 10.52 -4.51 -17.01
N GLY A 171 11.65 -3.86 -16.68
CA GLY A 171 11.62 -2.45 -16.28
C GLY A 171 11.06 -1.57 -17.40
N ALA A 172 10.52 -0.39 -17.07
CA ALA A 172 9.87 0.49 -18.03
C ALA A 172 10.74 0.95 -19.23
N ARG A 173 12.06 0.75 -19.18
CA ARG A 173 13.01 1.03 -20.29
C ARG A 173 13.34 -0.19 -21.15
N THR A 174 12.87 -1.37 -20.76
CA THR A 174 13.06 -2.63 -21.48
C THR A 174 11.77 -2.95 -22.23
N PRO A 175 11.81 -3.21 -23.54
CA PRO A 175 10.62 -3.58 -24.30
C PRO A 175 9.93 -4.83 -23.71
N ALA A 176 8.60 -4.80 -23.63
CA ALA A 176 7.75 -5.91 -23.23
C ALA A 176 6.61 -6.04 -24.27
N PRO A 177 6.86 -6.73 -25.41
CA PRO A 177 5.91 -6.77 -26.52
C PRO A 177 4.64 -7.55 -26.16
N HIS A 178 3.48 -7.05 -26.58
CA HIS A 178 2.22 -7.76 -26.50
C HIS A 178 2.13 -8.80 -27.63
N ALA A 179 2.34 -10.07 -27.29
CA ALA A 179 2.45 -11.18 -28.25
C ALA A 179 1.27 -12.17 -28.16
N TRP A 180 0.11 -11.74 -27.68
CA TRP A 180 -1.08 -12.58 -27.77
C TRP A 180 -1.52 -12.73 -29.23
N PRO A 181 -1.85 -13.96 -29.68
CA PRO A 181 -2.33 -14.22 -31.03
C PRO A 181 -3.70 -13.57 -31.29
#